data_AF-A0A414PN26-F1
#
_entry.id   AF-A0A414PN26-F1
#
_cell.length_a   1.000
_cell.length_b   1.000
_cell.length_c   1.000
_cell.angle_alpha   90.00
_cell.angle_beta   90.00
_cell.angle_gamma   90.00
#
_symmetry.space_group_name_H-M   'P 1'
#
loop_
_entity.id
_entity.type
_entity.pdbx_description
1 polymer ?
#
loop_
_entity_poly.entity_id
_entity_poly.type
_entity_poly.pdbx_seq_one_letter_code
_entity_poly.pdbx_strand_id
1 'polypeptide(L)'
;MKRNGLYYERRKNYYKNQGRKREEIVTLSFLAQCMMSILLGRPDQARARPSTLLSDEAQYKKIFGQDGNLEAYYRAASLGKQVCLRFPQIKRDLEGSQISDIRFYVIMGVASILSKKDNLTFGDIEKLDLDKLSDEIIQEVADMVLDVYLALGGTSKTAKSYAMATKVKEKISLQLP
;
A
#
# COMPACT_ATOMS: atom_id res chain seq x y z
N MET A 1 -6.16 11.26 14.15
CA MET A 1 -4.99 10.46 14.52
C MET A 1 -3.75 11.32 14.34
N LYS A 2 -3.05 11.60 15.44
CA LYS A 2 -1.69 12.15 15.44
C LYS A 2 -0.87 11.14 16.25
N ARG A 3 -0.04 10.35 15.60
CA ARG A 3 0.76 9.30 16.25
C ARG A 3 2.08 9.16 15.50
N ASN A 4 3.19 9.17 16.25
CA ASN A 4 4.57 9.05 15.76
C ASN A 4 4.88 9.84 14.48
N GLY A 5 4.55 11.15 14.46
CA GLY A 5 4.88 12.03 13.34
C GLY A 5 3.94 11.96 12.12
N LEU A 6 2.92 11.08 12.11
CA LEU A 6 1.90 11.07 11.07
C LEU A 6 0.66 11.87 11.44
N TYR A 7 0.17 12.66 10.49
CA TYR A 7 -0.99 13.54 10.61
C TYR A 7 -2.10 13.06 9.68
N TYR A 8 -3.14 12.48 10.26
CA TYR A 8 -4.31 12.06 9.49
C TYR A 8 -5.18 13.26 9.10
N GLU A 9 -5.24 13.55 7.80
CA GLU A 9 -5.97 14.68 7.25
C GLU A 9 -7.45 14.33 7.02
N ARG A 10 -8.32 14.85 7.91
CA ARG A 10 -9.77 14.77 7.77
C ARG A 10 -10.36 15.83 6.84
N ARG A 11 -9.74 17.03 6.77
CA ARG A 11 -10.14 18.14 5.91
C ARG A 11 -9.01 18.45 4.93
N LYS A 12 -9.31 18.48 3.64
CA LYS A 12 -8.34 18.70 2.55
C LYS A 12 -7.44 19.90 2.84
N ASN A 13 -6.13 19.71 2.70
CA ASN A 13 -5.05 20.69 2.88
C ASN A 13 -4.88 21.26 4.30
N TYR A 14 -5.54 20.73 5.33
CA TYR A 14 -5.46 21.27 6.69
C TYR A 14 -4.03 21.28 7.24
N TYR A 15 -3.30 20.16 7.14
CA TYR A 15 -1.93 20.08 7.66
C TYR A 15 -0.90 20.62 6.68
N LYS A 16 -1.19 20.56 5.38
CA LYS A 16 -0.36 21.16 4.34
C LYS A 16 -0.24 22.68 4.54
N ASN A 17 -1.36 23.34 4.85
CA ASN A 17 -1.40 24.78 5.11
C ASN A 17 -0.72 25.16 6.44
N GLN A 18 -0.42 24.19 7.31
CA GLN A 18 0.35 24.38 8.55
C GLN A 18 1.84 24.04 8.38
N GLY A 19 2.32 23.89 7.14
CA GLY A 19 3.73 23.64 6.84
C GLY A 19 4.23 22.23 7.13
N ARG A 20 3.34 21.24 7.34
CA ARG A 20 3.73 19.84 7.54
C ARG A 20 4.24 19.22 6.24
N LYS A 21 5.24 18.35 6.34
CA LYS A 21 5.83 17.67 5.18
C LYS A 21 4.81 16.70 4.57
N ARG A 22 4.81 16.53 3.25
CA ARG A 22 3.82 15.68 2.56
C ARG A 22 3.90 14.22 3.00
N GLU A 23 5.10 13.79 3.35
CA GLU A 23 5.45 12.45 3.83
C GLU A 23 4.77 12.17 5.17
N GLU A 24 4.56 13.20 6.00
CA GLU A 24 3.92 13.13 7.31
C GLU A 24 2.39 13.16 7.22
N ILE A 25 1.81 13.58 6.09
CA ILE A 25 0.36 13.73 5.94
C ILE A 25 -0.27 12.47 5.34
N VAL A 26 -1.19 11.84 6.09
CA VAL A 26 -1.98 10.70 5.63
C VAL A 26 -3.37 11.21 5.23
N THR A 27 -3.68 11.22 3.93
CA THR A 27 -5.02 11.54 3.45
C THR A 27 -5.94 10.31 3.54
N LEU A 28 -7.26 10.53 3.63
CA LEU A 28 -8.25 9.44 3.60
C LEU A 28 -8.11 8.57 2.34
N SER A 29 -7.90 9.20 1.16
CA SER A 29 -7.67 8.47 -0.10
C SER A 29 -6.43 7.58 -0.03
N PHE A 30 -5.30 8.09 0.47
CA PHE A 30 -4.08 7.30 0.61
C PHE A 30 -4.25 6.14 1.60
N LEU A 31 -4.88 6.38 2.75
CA LEU A 31 -5.20 5.33 3.71
C LEU A 31 -6.08 4.25 3.07
N ALA A 32 -7.12 4.67 2.34
CA ALA A 32 -8.02 3.74 1.67
C ALA A 32 -7.32 2.91 0.58
N GLN A 33 -6.37 3.49 -0.16
CA GLN A 33 -5.53 2.74 -1.09
C GLN A 33 -4.63 1.73 -0.37
N CYS A 34 -4.03 2.10 0.76
CA CYS A 34 -3.23 1.16 1.57
C CYS A 34 -4.09 -0.01 2.06
N MET A 35 -5.28 0.29 2.60
CA MET A 35 -6.20 -0.75 3.05
C MET A 35 -6.71 -1.62 1.89
N MET A 36 -7.01 -1.02 0.73
CA MET A 36 -7.42 -1.76 -0.46
C MET A 36 -6.33 -2.76 -0.91
N SER A 37 -5.07 -2.32 -0.91
CA SER A 37 -3.93 -3.19 -1.19
C SER A 37 -3.77 -4.30 -0.15
N ILE A 38 -3.68 -3.93 1.13
CA ILE A 38 -3.26 -4.83 2.21
C ILE A 38 -4.40 -5.75 2.67
N LEU A 39 -5.56 -5.17 2.99
CA LEU A 39 -6.71 -5.90 3.55
C LEU A 39 -7.47 -6.67 2.46
N LEU A 40 -7.67 -6.05 1.30
CA LEU A 40 -8.50 -6.64 0.24
C LEU A 40 -7.69 -7.35 -0.85
N GLY A 41 -6.36 -7.21 -0.85
CA GLY A 41 -5.50 -7.78 -1.88
C GLY A 41 -5.79 -7.20 -3.28
N ARG A 42 -6.21 -5.93 -3.35
CA ARG A 42 -6.61 -5.25 -4.60
C ARG A 42 -5.73 -4.03 -4.95
N PRO A 43 -4.41 -4.23 -5.09
CA PRO A 43 -3.50 -3.14 -5.48
C PRO A 43 -3.80 -2.59 -6.88
N ASP A 44 -4.43 -3.39 -7.77
CA ASP A 44 -4.94 -2.95 -9.07
C ASP A 44 -5.96 -1.82 -8.95
N GLN A 45 -6.91 -1.96 -8.01
CA GLN A 45 -7.94 -0.95 -7.76
C GLN A 45 -7.37 0.25 -7.03
N ALA A 46 -6.48 0.02 -6.05
CA ALA A 46 -5.76 1.08 -5.37
C ALA A 46 -5.02 1.98 -6.37
N ARG A 47 -4.39 1.38 -7.40
CA ARG A 47 -3.71 2.11 -8.49
C ARG A 47 -4.69 2.81 -9.45
N ALA A 48 -5.80 2.16 -9.80
CA ALA A 48 -6.72 2.62 -10.83
C ALA A 48 -7.60 3.80 -10.39
N ARG A 49 -8.02 3.84 -9.12
CA ARG A 49 -9.15 4.69 -8.68
C ARG A 49 -8.88 5.46 -7.38
N PRO A 50 -7.79 6.23 -7.24
CA PRO A 50 -7.45 6.94 -5.99
C PRO A 50 -8.59 7.83 -5.45
N SER A 51 -9.28 8.55 -6.34
CA SER A 51 -10.31 9.53 -5.99
C SER A 51 -11.72 8.95 -5.86
N THR A 52 -12.04 7.88 -6.59
CA THR A 52 -13.38 7.27 -6.64
C THR A 52 -13.51 5.99 -5.84
N LEU A 53 -12.40 5.47 -5.27
CA LEU A 53 -12.42 4.32 -4.37
C LEU A 53 -13.31 4.52 -3.15
N LEU A 54 -13.43 5.77 -2.69
CA LEU A 54 -14.32 6.14 -1.57
C LEU A 54 -15.78 6.31 -1.99
N SER A 55 -16.09 6.32 -3.29
CA SER A 55 -17.44 6.47 -3.83
C SER A 55 -18.18 5.14 -3.95
N ASP A 56 -17.48 4.01 -3.91
CA ASP A 56 -18.07 2.68 -3.84
C ASP A 56 -18.40 2.35 -2.38
N GLU A 57 -19.69 2.44 -2.01
CA GLU A 57 -20.15 2.21 -0.64
C GLU A 57 -19.81 0.82 -0.11
N ALA A 58 -19.84 -0.21 -0.96
CA ALA A 58 -19.54 -1.58 -0.55
C ALA A 58 -18.05 -1.73 -0.21
N GLN A 59 -17.16 -1.17 -1.03
CA GLN A 59 -15.73 -1.14 -0.74
C GLN A 59 -15.41 -0.27 0.48
N TYR A 60 -16.05 0.90 0.57
CA TYR A 60 -15.91 1.80 1.71
C TYR A 60 -16.30 1.09 3.01
N LYS A 61 -17.43 0.40 3.05
CA LYS A 61 -17.89 -0.35 4.23
C LYS A 61 -16.96 -1.52 4.58
N LYS A 62 -16.34 -2.18 3.60
CA LYS A 62 -15.33 -3.22 3.87
C LYS A 62 -14.07 -2.66 4.54
N ILE A 63 -13.67 -1.45 4.15
CA ILE A 63 -12.45 -0.81 4.66
C ILE A 63 -12.70 -0.05 5.96
N PHE A 64 -13.84 0.62 6.11
CA PHE A 64 -14.12 1.58 7.19
C PHE A 64 -15.38 1.26 8.00
N GLY A 65 -16.15 0.23 7.64
CA GLY A 65 -17.40 -0.12 8.30
C GLY A 65 -17.25 -0.96 9.57
N GLN A 66 -16.03 -1.31 9.97
CA GLN A 66 -15.74 -1.92 11.26
C GLN A 66 -15.21 -0.86 12.22
N ASP A 67 -16.01 -0.55 13.23
CA ASP A 67 -15.60 0.30 14.34
C ASP A 67 -14.49 -0.38 15.14
N GLY A 68 -13.48 0.40 15.56
CA GLY A 68 -12.43 -0.07 16.48
C GLY A 68 -11.03 -0.31 15.89
N ASN A 69 -10.86 -0.40 14.57
CA ASN A 69 -9.58 -0.80 13.95
C ASN A 69 -8.57 0.36 13.74
N LEU A 70 -8.51 1.31 14.69
CA LEU A 70 -7.64 2.49 14.58
C LEU A 70 -6.15 2.14 14.45
N GLU A 71 -5.70 1.10 15.15
CA GLU A 71 -4.32 0.64 15.06
C GLU A 71 -4.03 0.02 13.70
N ALA A 72 -4.97 -0.73 13.12
CA ALA A 72 -4.82 -1.29 11.78
C ALA A 72 -4.62 -0.19 10.74
N TYR A 73 -5.46 0.86 10.80
CA TYR A 73 -5.33 2.01 9.90
C TYR A 73 -4.00 2.73 10.08
N TYR A 74 -3.56 2.90 11.33
CA TYR A 74 -2.27 3.48 11.64
C TYR A 74 -1.11 2.67 11.04
N ARG A 75 -1.10 1.35 11.25
CA ARG A 75 -0.06 0.44 10.76
C ARG A 75 -0.01 0.39 9.25
N ALA A 76 -1.17 0.27 8.59
CA ALA A 76 -1.27 0.29 7.13
C ALA A 76 -0.76 1.61 6.54
N ALA A 77 -1.18 2.76 7.09
CA ALA A 77 -0.70 4.06 6.62
C ALA A 77 0.80 4.25 6.87
N SER A 78 1.29 3.81 8.02
CA SER A 78 2.71 3.92 8.40
C SER A 78 3.59 3.09 7.46
N LEU A 79 3.22 1.82 7.24
CA LEU A 79 3.88 0.97 6.26
C LEU A 79 3.87 1.61 4.88
N GLY A 80 2.69 2.05 4.43
CA GLY A 80 2.53 2.71 3.14
C GLY A 80 3.45 3.91 2.98
N LYS A 81 3.58 4.77 4.01
CA LYS A 81 4.47 5.93 3.98
C LYS A 81 5.94 5.54 3.94
N GLN A 82 6.36 4.57 4.76
CA GLN A 82 7.75 4.10 4.77
C GLN A 82 8.15 3.51 3.42
N VAL A 83 7.31 2.65 2.83
CA VAL A 83 7.54 2.10 1.48
C VAL A 83 7.55 3.22 0.45
N CYS A 84 6.61 4.16 0.50
CA CYS A 84 6.57 5.28 -0.46
C CYS A 84 7.80 6.18 -0.41
N LEU A 85 8.46 6.29 0.74
CA LEU A 85 9.67 7.06 0.94
C LEU A 85 10.91 6.30 0.45
N ARG A 86 11.02 5.01 0.79
CA ARG A 86 12.22 4.19 0.59
C ARG A 86 12.28 3.55 -0.80
N PHE A 87 11.15 3.03 -1.31
CA PHE A 87 11.10 2.31 -2.59
C PHE A 87 11.71 3.08 -3.79
N PRO A 88 11.40 4.37 -4.02
CA PRO A 88 12.01 5.12 -5.13
C PRO A 88 13.52 5.35 -4.95
N GLN A 89 14.02 5.31 -3.71
CA GLN A 89 15.45 5.48 -3.40
C GLN A 89 16.23 4.18 -3.57
N ILE A 90 15.55 3.04 -3.40
CA ILE A 90 16.06 1.69 -3.62
C ILE A 90 16.09 1.40 -5.13
N LYS A 91 15.02 1.71 -5.84
CA LYS A 91 14.85 1.51 -7.29
C LYS A 91 15.00 2.80 -8.10
N ARG A 92 16.20 3.38 -8.05
CA ARG A 92 16.50 4.69 -8.70
C ARG A 92 16.52 4.63 -10.22
N ASP A 93 16.66 3.42 -10.77
CA ASP A 93 16.65 3.11 -12.19
C ASP A 93 15.25 3.12 -12.80
N LEU A 94 14.20 3.01 -11.97
CA LEU A 94 12.82 3.01 -12.45
C LEU A 94 12.30 4.41 -12.71
N GLU A 95 11.50 4.53 -13.77
CA GLU A 95 10.77 5.76 -14.04
C GLU A 95 9.71 6.04 -12.97
N GLY A 96 9.41 7.32 -12.73
CA GLY A 96 8.37 7.72 -11.78
C GLY A 96 6.98 7.13 -12.12
N SER A 97 6.71 6.87 -13.41
CA SER A 97 5.53 6.19 -13.92
C SER A 97 5.45 4.74 -13.41
N GLN A 98 6.53 3.98 -13.54
CA GLN A 98 6.67 2.60 -13.09
C GLN A 98 6.57 2.51 -11.57
N ILE A 99 7.28 3.39 -10.84
CA ILE A 99 7.17 3.51 -9.37
C ILE A 99 5.71 3.71 -8.96
N SER A 100 5.01 4.65 -9.60
CA SER A 100 3.61 4.94 -9.31
C SER A 100 2.70 3.75 -9.60
N ASP A 101 2.95 3.04 -10.70
CA ASP A 101 2.21 1.85 -11.13
C ASP A 101 2.32 0.70 -10.15
N ILE A 102 3.51 0.43 -9.61
CA ILE A 102 3.73 -0.77 -8.80
C ILE A 102 3.76 -0.54 -7.29
N ARG A 103 3.82 0.70 -6.79
CA ARG A 103 3.99 0.97 -5.34
C ARG A 103 2.97 0.27 -4.44
N PHE A 104 1.72 0.18 -4.88
CA PHE A 104 0.63 -0.40 -4.07
C PHE A 104 0.68 -1.93 -4.04
N TYR A 105 1.35 -2.54 -5.03
CA TYR A 105 1.71 -3.95 -5.02
C TYR A 105 2.88 -4.21 -4.09
N VAL A 106 3.89 -3.33 -4.09
CA VAL A 106 5.02 -3.43 -3.14
C VAL A 106 4.52 -3.30 -1.70
N ILE A 107 3.63 -2.35 -1.41
CA ILE A 107 3.01 -2.21 -0.08
C ILE A 107 2.26 -3.48 0.33
N MET A 108 1.47 -4.08 -0.58
CA MET A 108 0.78 -5.34 -0.33
C MET A 108 1.76 -6.46 0.00
N GLY A 109 2.78 -6.66 -0.85
CA GLY A 109 3.75 -7.75 -0.66
C GLY A 109 4.58 -7.61 0.60
N VAL A 110 5.04 -6.39 0.92
CA VAL A 110 5.75 -6.14 2.18
C VAL A 110 4.87 -6.47 3.38
N ALA A 111 3.58 -6.11 3.36
CA ALA A 111 2.67 -6.47 4.44
C ALA A 111 2.50 -8.00 4.56
N SER A 112 2.42 -8.70 3.43
CA SER A 112 2.35 -10.17 3.40
C SER A 112 3.60 -10.83 3.96
N ILE A 113 4.80 -10.37 3.59
CA ILE A 113 6.07 -10.89 4.11
C ILE A 113 6.18 -10.64 5.62
N LEU A 114 5.90 -9.42 6.10
CA LEU A 114 5.99 -9.09 7.52
C LEU A 114 4.98 -9.85 8.39
N SER A 115 3.79 -10.14 7.86
CA SER A 115 2.75 -10.91 8.57
C SER A 115 2.85 -12.42 8.36
N LYS A 116 3.68 -12.87 7.41
CA LYS A 116 3.77 -14.26 6.94
C LYS A 116 2.42 -14.80 6.44
N LYS A 117 1.64 -13.97 5.74
CA LYS A 117 0.29 -14.31 5.27
C LYS A 117 0.00 -13.73 3.89
N ASP A 118 -0.72 -14.47 3.08
CA ASP A 118 -1.17 -14.07 1.74
C ASP A 118 -2.47 -13.24 1.78
N ASN A 119 -3.24 -13.36 2.87
CA ASN A 119 -4.47 -12.64 3.15
C ASN A 119 -4.44 -12.11 4.58
N LEU A 120 -4.44 -10.79 4.73
CA LEU A 120 -4.41 -10.15 6.03
C LEU A 120 -5.82 -9.78 6.47
N THR A 121 -6.11 -10.02 7.74
CA THR A 121 -7.27 -9.45 8.44
C THR A 121 -6.89 -8.15 9.14
N PHE A 122 -7.87 -7.41 9.66
CA PHE A 122 -7.59 -6.25 10.51
C PHE A 122 -6.65 -6.59 11.68
N GLY A 123 -6.90 -7.70 12.38
CA GLY A 123 -6.07 -8.12 13.50
C GLY A 123 -4.63 -8.49 13.11
N ASP A 124 -4.39 -8.89 11.86
CA ASP A 124 -3.03 -9.10 11.34
C ASP A 124 -2.33 -7.77 11.08
N ILE A 125 -3.04 -6.80 10.50
CA ILE A 125 -2.53 -5.46 10.22
C ILE A 125 -2.17 -4.73 11.53
N GLU A 126 -3.01 -4.85 12.57
CA GLU A 126 -2.73 -4.28 13.91
C GLU A 126 -1.42 -4.79 14.51
N LYS A 127 -1.06 -6.04 14.21
CA LYS A 127 0.11 -6.72 14.75
C LYS A 127 1.35 -6.59 13.85
N LEU A 128 1.28 -5.82 12.76
CA LEU A 128 2.42 -5.60 11.89
C LEU A 128 3.57 -4.93 12.65
N ASP A 129 4.66 -5.69 12.74
CA ASP A 129 5.91 -5.26 13.35
C ASP A 129 6.73 -4.47 12.31
N LEU A 130 6.54 -3.15 12.31
CA LEU A 130 7.18 -2.26 11.33
C LEU A 130 8.67 -2.08 11.59
N ASP A 131 9.18 -2.46 12.77
CA ASP A 131 10.61 -2.38 13.09
C ASP A 131 11.40 -3.45 12.32
N LYS A 132 10.73 -4.48 11.82
CA LYS A 132 11.30 -5.48 10.91
C LYS A 132 11.35 -5.05 9.45
N LEU A 133 10.82 -3.88 9.08
CA LEU A 133 10.87 -3.40 7.71
C LEU A 133 12.28 -2.94 7.33
N SER A 134 12.94 -3.70 6.45
CA SER A 134 14.27 -3.38 5.92
C SER A 134 14.23 -2.98 4.44
N ASP A 135 15.33 -2.38 3.94
CA ASP A 135 15.42 -2.01 2.51
C ASP A 135 15.50 -3.26 1.64
N GLU A 136 16.10 -4.33 2.17
CA GLU A 136 16.21 -5.65 1.53
C GLU A 136 14.83 -6.26 1.30
N ILE A 137 13.91 -6.20 2.28
CA ILE A 137 12.53 -6.68 2.11
C ILE A 137 11.80 -5.87 1.03
N ILE A 138 11.97 -4.55 1.02
CA ILE A 138 11.34 -3.69 0.01
C ILE A 138 11.90 -4.00 -1.39
N GLN A 139 13.21 -4.17 -1.50
CA GLN A 139 13.92 -4.51 -2.72
C GLN A 139 13.44 -5.86 -3.28
N GLU A 140 13.45 -6.91 -2.47
CA GLU A 140 13.04 -8.26 -2.88
C GLU A 140 11.58 -8.29 -3.37
N VAL A 141 10.67 -7.67 -2.61
CA VAL A 141 9.27 -7.54 -3.03
C VAL A 141 9.16 -6.71 -4.30
N ALA A 142 9.89 -5.61 -4.43
CA ALA A 142 9.87 -4.77 -5.61
C ALA A 142 10.35 -5.52 -6.86
N ASP A 143 11.39 -6.35 -6.74
CA ASP A 143 11.89 -7.20 -7.83
C ASP A 143 10.82 -8.19 -8.29
N MET A 144 10.21 -8.91 -7.34
CA MET A 144 9.14 -9.85 -7.67
C MET A 144 7.97 -9.18 -8.41
N VAL A 145 7.56 -8.00 -7.93
CA VAL A 145 6.47 -7.23 -8.53
C VAL A 145 6.87 -6.70 -9.92
N LEU A 146 8.09 -6.19 -10.06
CA LEU A 146 8.60 -5.63 -11.31
C LEU A 146 8.69 -6.71 -12.40
N ASP A 147 9.16 -7.91 -12.08
CA ASP A 147 9.19 -9.04 -13.01
C ASP A 147 7.79 -9.34 -13.58
N VAL A 148 6.77 -9.39 -12.71
CA VAL A 148 5.39 -9.66 -13.14
C VAL A 148 4.86 -8.50 -13.97
N TYR A 149 5.16 -7.26 -13.57
CA TYR A 149 4.76 -6.06 -14.29
C TYR A 149 5.31 -6.06 -15.72
N LEU A 150 6.61 -6.31 -15.88
CA LEU A 150 7.28 -6.35 -17.17
C LEU A 150 6.83 -7.54 -18.02
N ALA A 151 6.68 -8.73 -17.43
CA ALA A 151 6.18 -9.91 -18.12
C ALA A 151 4.75 -9.74 -18.67
N LEU A 152 3.96 -8.85 -18.07
CA LEU A 152 2.62 -8.48 -18.52
C LEU A 152 2.59 -7.18 -19.37
N GLY A 153 3.75 -6.73 -19.85
CA GLY A 153 3.91 -5.62 -20.79
C GLY A 153 4.33 -4.28 -20.19
N GLY A 154 4.44 -4.17 -18.86
CA GLY A 154 5.07 -3.01 -18.22
C GLY A 154 4.37 -1.67 -18.43
N THR A 155 3.03 -1.66 -18.45
CA THR A 155 2.24 -0.44 -18.70
C THR A 155 1.29 -0.08 -17.56
N SER A 156 0.85 1.17 -17.51
CA SER A 156 -0.19 1.59 -16.55
C SER A 156 -1.52 0.87 -16.75
N LYS A 157 -1.80 0.34 -17.95
CA LYS A 157 -2.95 -0.53 -18.18
C LYS A 157 -2.76 -1.88 -17.47
N THR A 158 -1.57 -2.45 -17.57
CA THR A 158 -1.17 -3.68 -16.88
C THR A 158 -1.30 -3.53 -15.36
N ALA A 159 -0.76 -2.45 -14.79
CA ALA A 159 -0.82 -2.18 -13.35
C ALA A 159 -2.25 -1.99 -12.79
N LYS A 160 -3.25 -1.76 -13.65
CA LYS A 160 -4.66 -1.62 -13.27
C LYS A 160 -5.48 -2.87 -13.56
N SER A 161 -4.84 -3.94 -14.05
CA SER A 161 -5.52 -5.18 -14.43
C SER A 161 -5.64 -6.14 -13.26
N TYR A 162 -6.73 -6.91 -13.26
CA TYR A 162 -6.92 -8.00 -12.30
C TYR A 162 -5.82 -9.07 -12.43
N ALA A 163 -5.38 -9.37 -13.66
CA ALA A 163 -4.33 -10.35 -13.93
C ALA A 163 -3.00 -10.00 -13.22
N MET A 164 -2.63 -8.71 -13.18
CA MET A 164 -1.46 -8.25 -12.46
C MET A 164 -1.58 -8.50 -10.95
N ALA A 165 -2.73 -8.17 -10.34
CA ALA A 165 -2.99 -8.41 -8.92
C ALA A 165 -2.88 -9.90 -8.57
N THR A 166 -3.52 -10.77 -9.37
CA THR A 166 -3.49 -12.21 -9.15
C THR A 166 -2.07 -12.77 -9.23
N LYS A 167 -1.34 -12.49 -10.31
CA LYS A 167 0.02 -13.04 -10.50
C LYS A 167 1.03 -12.55 -9.46
N VAL A 168 0.95 -11.27 -9.07
CA VAL A 168 1.81 -10.73 -8.00
C VAL A 168 1.51 -11.43 -6.68
N LYS A 169 0.23 -11.60 -6.34
CA LYS A 169 -0.17 -12.27 -5.10
C LYS A 169 0.30 -13.72 -5.08
N GLU A 170 0.14 -14.46 -6.17
CA GLU A 170 0.67 -15.82 -6.33
C GLU A 170 2.19 -15.84 -6.10
N LYS A 171 2.94 -14.96 -6.77
CA LYS A 171 4.40 -14.90 -6.66
C LYS A 171 4.88 -14.61 -5.23
N ILE A 172 4.22 -13.69 -4.53
CA ILE A 172 4.54 -13.38 -3.12
C ILE A 172 4.17 -14.56 -2.22
N SER A 173 3.04 -15.22 -2.46
CA SER A 173 2.57 -16.33 -1.62
C SER A 173 3.54 -17.52 -1.64
N LEU A 174 4.27 -17.72 -2.74
CA LEU A 174 5.31 -18.74 -2.85
C LEU A 174 6.54 -18.49 -1.95
N GLN A 175 6.72 -17.27 -1.44
CA GLN A 175 7.81 -16.93 -0.51
C GLN A 175 7.39 -17.02 0.96
N LEU A 176 6.11 -17.29 1.23
CA LEU A 176 5.61 -17.41 2.58
C LEU A 176 5.90 -18.82 3.13
N PRO A 177 6.20 -18.93 4.44
CA PRO A 177 6.45 -20.23 5.09
C PRO A 177 5.20 -21.11 5.21
#